data_AF-A0A353E7W6-F1
#
_entry.id   AF-A0A353E7W6-F1
#
_cell.length_a   1.000
_cell.length_b   1.000
_cell.length_c   1.000
_cell.angle_alpha   90.00
_cell.angle_beta   90.00
_cell.angle_gamma   90.00
#
_symmetry.space_group_name_H-M   'P 1'
#
loop_
_entity.id
_entity.type
_entity.pdbx_description
1 polymer ?
#
loop_
_entity_poly.entity_id
_entity_poly.type
_entity_poly.pdbx_seq_one_letter_code
_entity_poly.pdbx_strand_id
1 'polypeptide(L)'
;MANITMNEYQEKAMSTCLPESDNLFYMLANLAGEVGEFASKAGKHMRKGKLHITTTERDEEGHIRHTQVWNVTDEERKLMLSEIGDILWQTAGLAHVMGVSLEDVAEENLAKLASRKQRNVIAGEGDKR
;
A
#
# COMPACT_ATOMS: atom_id res chain seq x y z
N MET A 1 22.23 -6.62 0.85
CA MET A 1 21.65 -5.36 1.37
C MET A 1 21.24 -5.64 2.80
N ALA A 2 21.43 -4.72 3.74
CA ALA A 2 20.96 -4.91 5.11
C ALA A 2 19.43 -4.93 5.11
N ASN A 3 18.83 -5.90 5.81
CA ASN A 3 17.39 -5.90 6.05
C ASN A 3 17.10 -4.85 7.12
N ILE A 4 16.14 -3.97 6.86
CA ILE A 4 15.61 -3.00 7.82
C ILE A 4 14.30 -3.54 8.40
N THR A 5 14.10 -3.43 9.72
CA THR A 5 12.81 -3.77 10.34
C THR A 5 11.76 -2.68 10.09
N MET A 6 10.48 -2.95 10.33
CA MET A 6 9.45 -1.92 10.13
C MET A 6 9.58 -0.80 11.16
N ASN A 7 10.01 -1.15 12.38
CA ASN A 7 10.29 -0.17 13.44
C ASN A 7 11.53 0.67 13.12
N GLU A 8 12.62 0.06 12.65
CA GLU A 8 13.81 0.81 12.20
C GLU A 8 13.48 1.76 11.03
N TYR A 9 12.58 1.34 10.13
CA TYR A 9 12.09 2.21 9.07
C TYR A 9 11.26 3.36 9.64
N GLN A 10 10.30 3.09 10.54
CA GLN A 10 9.45 4.10 11.16
C GLN A 10 10.29 5.13 11.92
N GLU A 11 11.27 4.70 12.73
CA GLU A 11 12.17 5.60 13.46
C GLU A 11 12.92 6.54 12.50
N LYS A 12 13.49 6.00 11.41
CA LYS A 12 14.19 6.81 10.41
C LYS A 12 13.24 7.74 9.66
N ALA A 13 12.04 7.28 9.30
CA ALA A 13 11.03 8.09 8.63
C ALA A 13 10.57 9.25 9.52
N MET A 14 10.30 9.00 10.81
CA MET A 14 9.84 10.03 11.74
C MET A 14 10.95 10.99 12.16
N SER A 15 12.23 10.61 12.02
CA SER A 15 13.34 11.55 12.18
C SER A 15 13.33 12.70 11.16
N THR A 16 12.58 12.56 10.06
CA THR A 16 12.38 13.62 9.06
C THR A 16 11.04 14.35 9.21
N CYS A 17 10.21 14.00 10.20
CA CYS A 17 8.92 14.64 10.42
C CYS A 17 9.10 16.04 11.03
N LEU A 18 8.42 17.03 10.46
CA LEU A 18 8.38 18.38 11.03
C LEU A 18 7.40 18.44 12.21
N PRO A 19 7.65 19.25 13.24
CA PRO A 19 6.74 19.40 14.38
C PRO A 19 5.31 19.80 13.98
N GLU A 20 5.15 20.61 12.92
CA GLU A 20 3.84 21.04 12.42
C GLU A 20 3.07 19.91 11.73
N SER A 21 3.79 18.91 11.22
CA SER A 21 3.25 17.73 10.54
C SER A 21 2.93 16.59 11.51
N ASP A 22 3.47 16.64 12.74
CA ASP A 22 3.34 15.60 13.76
C ASP A 22 1.94 15.61 14.42
N ASN A 23 0.92 15.33 13.61
CA ASN A 23 -0.46 15.24 14.07
C ASN A 23 -1.29 14.31 13.17
N LEU A 24 -2.34 13.73 13.76
CA LEU A 24 -3.23 12.79 13.11
C LEU A 24 -3.85 13.31 11.81
N PHE A 25 -4.31 14.56 11.81
CA PHE A 25 -5.04 15.10 10.66
C PHE A 25 -4.12 15.29 9.45
N TYR A 26 -2.91 15.81 9.66
CA TYR A 26 -1.92 15.98 8.60
C TYR A 26 -1.55 14.63 7.98
N MET A 27 -1.17 13.64 8.80
CA MET A 27 -0.77 12.32 8.34
C MET A 27 -1.90 11.63 7.56
N LEU A 28 -3.15 11.74 8.04
CA LEU A 28 -4.31 11.14 7.37
C LEU A 28 -4.64 11.84 6.04
N ALA A 29 -4.71 13.17 6.04
CA ALA A 29 -5.04 13.93 4.85
C ALA A 29 -3.97 13.76 3.77
N ASN A 30 -2.70 13.76 4.16
CA ASN A 30 -1.61 13.60 3.21
C ASN A 30 -1.51 12.15 2.69
N LEU A 31 -1.75 11.12 3.52
CA LEU A 31 -1.91 9.74 3.04
C LEU A 31 -2.95 9.65 1.91
N ALA A 32 -4.12 10.27 2.08
CA ALA A 32 -5.14 10.28 1.05
C ALA A 32 -4.67 10.99 -0.23
N GLY A 33 -3.88 12.06 -0.08
CA GLY A 33 -3.19 12.75 -1.17
C GLY A 33 -2.27 11.81 -1.96
N GLU A 34 -1.33 11.14 -1.29
CA GLU A 34 -0.35 10.26 -1.94
C GLU A 34 -1.01 9.07 -2.64
N VAL A 35 -2.06 8.50 -2.03
CA VAL A 35 -2.88 7.46 -2.69
C VAL A 35 -3.55 8.02 -3.96
N GLY A 36 -4.05 9.25 -3.91
CA GLY A 36 -4.63 9.94 -5.05
C GLY A 36 -3.62 10.22 -6.17
N GLU A 37 -2.40 10.58 -5.83
CA GLU A 37 -1.32 10.79 -6.80
C GLU A 37 -0.91 9.48 -7.50
N PHE A 38 -0.72 8.40 -6.73
CA PHE A 38 -0.49 7.06 -7.29
C PHE A 38 -1.62 6.64 -8.24
N ALA A 39 -2.88 6.82 -7.82
CA ALA A 39 -4.05 6.51 -8.63
C ALA A 39 -4.11 7.35 -9.92
N SER A 40 -3.81 8.65 -9.84
CA SER A 40 -3.75 9.56 -11.00
C SER A 40 -2.69 9.12 -12.00
N LYS A 41 -1.50 8.73 -11.53
CA LYS A 41 -0.45 8.19 -12.40
C LYS A 41 -0.89 6.87 -13.04
N ALA A 42 -1.44 5.92 -12.29
CA ALA A 42 -1.97 4.67 -12.84
C ALA A 42 -3.04 4.93 -13.92
N GLY A 43 -3.99 5.83 -13.66
CA GLY A 43 -5.04 6.23 -14.62
C GLY A 43 -4.48 6.87 -15.89
N LYS A 44 -3.44 7.69 -15.79
CA LYS A 44 -2.75 8.25 -16.97
C LYS A 44 -2.09 7.16 -17.82
N HIS A 45 -1.49 6.14 -17.21
CA HIS A 45 -0.91 5.02 -17.93
C HIS A 45 -1.99 4.17 -18.61
N MET A 46 -3.11 3.93 -17.95
CA MET A 46 -4.26 3.25 -18.54
C MET A 46 -4.81 4.00 -19.76
N ARG A 47 -5.06 5.31 -19.64
CA ARG A 47 -5.52 6.16 -20.75
C ARG A 47 -4.56 6.17 -21.94
N LYS A 48 -3.25 6.09 -21.69
CA LYS A 48 -2.20 6.04 -22.74
C LYS A 48 -2.00 4.65 -23.33
N GLY A 49 -2.78 3.64 -22.92
CA GLY A 49 -2.62 2.27 -23.38
C GLY A 49 -1.35 1.59 -22.87
N LYS A 50 -0.81 2.05 -21.73
CA LYS A 50 0.38 1.48 -21.07
C LYS A 50 0.03 0.55 -19.90
N LEU A 51 -1.20 0.60 -19.41
CA LEU A 51 -1.71 -0.28 -18.35
C LEU A 51 -3.02 -0.90 -18.82
N HIS A 52 -3.10 -2.22 -18.81
CA HIS A 52 -4.31 -2.97 -19.17
C HIS A 52 -4.57 -4.08 -18.16
N ILE A 53 -5.84 -4.30 -17.82
CA ILE A 53 -6.26 -5.50 -17.10
C ILE A 53 -6.59 -6.57 -18.13
N THR A 54 -6.02 -7.75 -17.94
CA THR A 54 -6.18 -8.93 -18.80
C THR A 54 -6.86 -10.06 -18.04
N THR A 55 -7.64 -10.87 -18.72
CA THR A 55 -8.39 -12.02 -18.15
C THR A 55 -8.07 -13.32 -18.86
N THR A 56 -7.00 -13.34 -19.65
CA THR A 56 -6.59 -14.48 -20.47
C THR A 56 -5.95 -15.60 -19.67
N GLU A 57 -5.49 -15.31 -18.46
CA GLU A 57 -4.87 -16.30 -17.58
C GLU A 57 -5.93 -17.06 -16.78
N ARG A 58 -5.68 -18.36 -16.55
CA ARG A 58 -6.47 -19.21 -15.67
C ARG A 58 -5.57 -19.87 -14.63
N ASP A 59 -6.11 -20.14 -13.45
CA ASP A 59 -5.43 -20.94 -12.45
C ASP A 59 -5.52 -22.45 -12.75
N GLU A 60 -4.93 -23.28 -11.87
CA GLU A 60 -4.91 -24.75 -12.00
C GLU A 60 -6.32 -25.37 -11.95
N GLU A 61 -7.29 -24.65 -11.38
CA GLU A 61 -8.69 -25.05 -11.24
C GLU A 61 -9.56 -24.52 -12.40
N GLY A 62 -8.98 -23.73 -13.31
CA GLY A 62 -9.62 -23.17 -14.48
C GLY A 62 -10.35 -21.83 -14.24
N HIS A 63 -10.24 -21.23 -13.05
CA HIS A 63 -10.83 -19.92 -12.76
C HIS A 63 -10.09 -18.81 -13.48
N ILE A 64 -10.82 -17.76 -13.90
CA ILE A 64 -10.24 -16.59 -14.54
C ILE A 64 -9.34 -15.85 -13.54
N ARG A 65 -8.09 -15.62 -13.92
CA ARG A 65 -7.17 -14.76 -13.20
C ARG A 65 -7.12 -13.40 -13.88
N HIS A 66 -7.57 -12.37 -13.16
CA HIS A 66 -7.37 -10.99 -13.57
C HIS A 66 -5.90 -10.63 -13.37
N THR A 67 -5.17 -10.40 -14.46
CA THR A 67 -3.78 -9.96 -14.45
C THR A 67 -3.66 -8.57 -15.07
N GLN A 68 -2.46 -8.01 -15.04
CA GLN A 68 -2.20 -6.66 -15.49
C GLN A 68 -0.93 -6.61 -16.31
N VAL A 69 -0.99 -5.96 -17.47
CA VAL A 69 0.17 -5.70 -18.33
C VAL A 69 0.57 -4.25 -18.16
N TRP A 70 1.82 -4.04 -17.76
CA TRP A 70 2.45 -2.72 -17.65
C TRP A 70 3.50 -2.58 -18.76
N ASN A 71 3.25 -1.67 -19.70
CA ASN A 71 4.21 -1.23 -20.72
C ASN A 71 4.68 0.18 -20.38
N VAL A 72 5.46 0.29 -19.31
CA VAL A 72 5.99 1.55 -18.77
C VAL A 72 7.52 1.52 -18.78
N THR A 73 8.14 2.69 -18.89
CA THR A 73 9.59 2.80 -18.78
C THR A 73 10.05 2.63 -17.34
N ASP A 74 11.35 2.39 -17.13
CA ASP A 74 11.93 2.31 -15.78
C ASP A 74 11.74 3.61 -15.00
N GLU A 75 11.83 4.77 -15.67
CA GLU A 75 11.57 6.07 -15.06
C GLU A 75 10.09 6.23 -14.66
N GLU A 76 9.16 5.82 -15.51
CA GLU A 76 7.73 5.81 -15.16
C GLU A 76 7.46 4.89 -13.97
N ARG A 77 8.11 3.71 -13.93
CA ARG A 77 8.01 2.79 -12.80
C ARG A 77 8.60 3.38 -11.53
N LYS A 78 9.74 4.07 -11.60
CA LYS A 78 10.38 4.73 -10.47
C LYS A 78 9.49 5.83 -9.88
N LEU A 79 8.83 6.60 -10.73
CA LEU A 79 7.85 7.62 -10.30
C LEU A 79 6.57 7.03 -9.71
N MET A 80 6.22 5.77 -9.99
CA MET A 80 5.13 5.07 -9.31
C MET A 80 5.59 4.54 -7.94
N LEU A 81 6.82 4.05 -7.87
CA LEU A 81 7.42 3.57 -6.62
C LEU A 81 7.66 4.70 -5.62
N SER A 82 7.95 5.92 -6.07
CA SER A 82 8.07 7.08 -5.17
C SER A 82 6.79 7.29 -4.38
N GLU A 83 5.64 7.28 -5.06
CA GLU A 83 4.33 7.46 -4.39
C GLU A 83 4.04 6.34 -3.39
N ILE A 84 4.46 5.10 -3.68
CA ILE A 84 4.34 4.01 -2.71
C ILE A 84 5.22 4.28 -1.49
N GLY A 85 6.40 4.85 -1.70
CA GLY A 85 7.27 5.34 -0.62
C GLY A 85 6.62 6.43 0.22
N ASP A 86 5.96 7.40 -0.42
CA ASP A 86 5.26 8.49 0.26
C ASP A 86 4.04 7.97 1.04
N ILE A 87 3.26 7.04 0.45
CA ILE A 87 2.18 6.30 1.13
C ILE A 87 2.72 5.57 2.37
N LEU A 88 3.88 4.90 2.25
CA LEU A 88 4.49 4.18 3.36
C LEU A 88 4.96 5.14 4.46
N TRP A 89 5.54 6.29 4.11
CA TRP A 89 5.95 7.32 5.07
C TRP A 89 4.75 7.83 5.86
N GLN A 90 3.64 8.15 5.18
CA GLN A 90 2.41 8.60 5.84
C GLN A 90 1.77 7.50 6.70
N THR A 91 1.86 6.23 6.28
CA THR A 91 1.38 5.09 7.07
C THR A 91 2.20 4.92 8.35
N ALA A 92 3.53 5.07 8.26
CA ALA A 92 4.43 5.04 9.42
C ALA A 92 4.15 6.22 10.37
N GLY A 93 3.88 7.40 9.81
CA GLY A 93 3.46 8.60 10.55
C GLY A 93 2.13 8.42 11.26
N LEU A 94 1.13 7.80 10.62
CA LEU A 94 -0.13 7.46 11.26
C LEU A 94 0.04 6.52 12.45
N ALA A 95 0.84 5.46 12.31
CA ALA A 95 1.17 4.58 13.42
C ALA A 95 1.82 5.38 14.58
N HIS A 96 2.78 6.24 14.25
CA HIS A 96 3.50 7.08 15.22
C HIS A 96 2.56 8.00 16.01
N VAL A 97 1.75 8.82 15.33
CA VAL A 97 0.82 9.77 15.98
C VAL A 97 -0.33 9.08 16.72
N MET A 98 -0.59 7.80 16.41
CA MET A 98 -1.56 6.96 17.14
C MET A 98 -0.91 6.19 18.32
N GLY A 99 0.40 6.35 18.54
CA GLY A 99 1.11 5.77 19.68
C GLY A 99 1.39 4.27 19.54
N VAL A 100 1.47 3.74 18.31
CA VAL A 100 1.79 2.33 18.03
C VAL A 100 2.97 2.20 17.08
N SER A 101 3.68 1.08 17.15
CA SER A 101 4.76 0.82 16.21
C SER A 101 4.21 0.34 14.87
N LEU A 102 4.92 0.63 13.77
CA LEU A 102 4.51 0.16 12.45
C LEU A 102 4.56 -1.38 12.36
N GLU A 103 5.47 -2.01 13.10
CA GLU A 103 5.57 -3.46 13.21
C GLU A 103 4.36 -4.06 13.93
N ASP A 104 3.89 -3.47 15.03
CA ASP A 104 2.67 -3.93 15.73
C ASP A 104 1.47 -3.92 14.78
N VAL A 105 1.30 -2.83 14.01
CA VAL A 105 0.23 -2.72 13.01
C VAL A 105 0.32 -3.84 11.96
N ALA A 106 1.53 -4.16 11.50
CA ALA A 106 1.76 -5.23 10.55
C ALA A 106 1.48 -6.62 11.15
N GLU A 107 1.97 -6.90 12.35
CA GLU A 107 1.78 -8.18 13.05
C GLU A 107 0.31 -8.45 13.32
N GLU A 108 -0.43 -7.47 13.86
CA GLU A 108 -1.87 -7.58 14.09
C GLU A 108 -2.64 -7.80 12.78
N ASN A 109 -2.26 -7.09 11.71
CA ASN A 109 -2.90 -7.28 10.41
C ASN A 109 -2.64 -8.67 9.83
N LEU A 110 -1.42 -9.20 9.96
CA LEU A 110 -1.08 -10.56 9.53
C LEU A 110 -1.83 -11.62 10.32
N ALA A 111 -1.91 -11.49 11.64
CA ALA A 111 -2.68 -12.40 12.49
C ALA A 111 -4.17 -12.42 12.10
N LYS A 112 -4.76 -11.25 11.86
CA LYS A 112 -6.14 -11.09 11.38
C LYS A 112 -6.35 -11.75 10.01
N LEU A 113 -5.44 -11.56 9.05
CA LEU A 113 -5.55 -12.15 7.72
C LEU A 113 -5.36 -13.68 7.74
N ALA A 114 -4.43 -14.18 8.55
CA ALA A 114 -4.23 -15.62 8.77
C ALA A 114 -5.48 -16.28 9.36
N SER A 115 -6.11 -15.64 10.35
CA SER A 115 -7.40 -16.09 10.90
C SER A 115 -8.52 -16.14 9.85
N ARG A 116 -8.61 -15.12 8.98
CA ARG A 116 -9.59 -15.12 7.86
C ARG A 116 -9.33 -16.26 6.88
N LYS A 117 -8.06 -16.56 6.60
CA LYS A 117 -7.64 -17.69 5.76
C LYS A 117 -8.11 -19.02 6.34
N GLN A 118 -7.81 -19.27 7.60
CA GLN A 118 -8.16 -20.52 8.29
C GLN A 118 -9.67 -20.77 8.33
N ARG A 119 -10.48 -19.69 8.39
CA ARG A 119 -11.94 -19.77 8.40
C ARG A 119 -12.58 -19.80 7.01
N ASN A 120 -11.81 -19.77 5.93
CA ASN A 120 -12.31 -19.69 4.54
C ASN A 120 -13.26 -18.50 4.30
N VAL A 121 -13.02 -17.36 4.95
CA VAL A 121 -13.81 -16.12 4.82
C VAL A 121 -13.00 -14.93 4.28
N ILE A 122 -11.90 -15.19 3.57
CA ILE A 122 -11.10 -14.14 2.93
C ILE A 122 -11.94 -13.38 1.91
N ALA A 123 -12.70 -14.11 1.08
CA ALA A 123 -13.72 -13.57 0.20
C ALA A 123 -15.00 -13.31 1.01
N GLY A 124 -14.91 -12.43 2.02
CA GLY A 124 -16.10 -11.98 2.72
C GLY A 124 -16.96 -11.17 1.75
N GLU A 125 -18.21 -11.59 1.55
CA GLU A 125 -19.26 -10.64 1.15
C GLU A 125 -19.23 -9.52 2.17
N GLY A 126 -19.01 -8.28 1.73
CA GLY A 126 -18.81 -7.13 2.62
C GLY A 126 -19.85 -7.06 3.74
N ASP A 127 -19.38 -6.64 4.92
CA ASP A 127 -20.16 -6.33 6.12
C ASP A 127 -20.95 -7.47 6.79
N LYS A 128 -20.26 -8.11 7.75
CA LYS A 128 -20.82 -8.33 9.08
C LYS A 128 -19.81 -7.83 10.11
N ARG A 129 -19.73 -6.50 10.26
CA ARG A 129 -19.22 -5.86 11.48
C ARG A 129 -20.37 -5.70 12.45
#